data_AF-A0A7J7EKV8-F1
#
_entry.id   AF-A0A7J7EKV8-F1
#
_cell.length_a   1.000
_cell.length_b   1.000
_cell.length_c   1.000
_cell.angle_alpha   90.00
_cell.angle_beta   90.00
_cell.angle_gamma   90.00
#
_symmetry.space_group_name_H-M   'P 1'
#
loop_
_entity.id
_entity.type
_entity.pdbx_description
1 polymer ?
#
loop_
_entity_poly.entity_id
_entity_poly.type
_entity_poly.pdbx_seq_one_letter_code
_entity_poly.pdbx_strand_id
1 'polypeptide(L)'
;MPQAWEPDTLPGPSQALGCLVSGYFPEPVTVSWNSGGLTRGVHTFPSVLQSSGLYTLSSVVIVPASSLEGHAYICNVAHPASSTKVDKTIVSGPIPWIDRSQCPKCTGE
;
A
#
# COMPACT_ATOMS: atom_id res chain seq x y z
N MET A 1 20.63 -38.49 11.72
CA MET A 1 21.27 -37.18 11.90
C MET A 1 20.99 -36.35 10.65
N PRO A 2 20.09 -35.35 10.68
CA PRO A 2 19.91 -34.48 9.53
C PRO A 2 21.00 -33.41 9.54
N GLN A 3 21.57 -33.17 8.35
CA GLN A 3 22.74 -32.36 8.12
C GLN A 3 22.34 -30.90 8.03
N ALA A 4 22.73 -30.10 9.03
CA ALA A 4 22.55 -28.66 9.08
C ALA A 4 23.51 -27.97 8.10
N TRP A 5 23.03 -27.61 6.91
CA TRP A 5 23.59 -26.52 6.07
C TRP A 5 22.59 -26.06 4.99
N GLU A 6 21.29 -26.02 5.26
CA GLU A 6 20.43 -25.21 4.40
C GLU A 6 20.55 -23.77 4.94
N PRO A 7 21.15 -22.81 4.22
CA PRO A 7 21.08 -21.42 4.65
C PRO A 7 19.61 -21.08 4.76
N ASP A 8 19.17 -20.78 5.99
CA ASP A 8 17.83 -20.38 6.32
C ASP A 8 17.27 -19.48 5.22
N THR A 9 16.06 -19.82 4.79
CA THR A 9 15.29 -19.16 3.74
C THR A 9 15.10 -17.69 4.13
N LEU A 10 16.09 -16.84 3.84
CA LEU A 10 15.98 -15.42 4.08
C LEU A 10 14.80 -14.94 3.23
N PRO A 11 13.77 -14.29 3.82
CA PRO A 11 12.72 -13.69 3.03
C PRO A 11 13.41 -12.73 2.07
N GLY A 12 13.21 -12.93 0.76
CA GLY A 12 13.82 -12.09 -0.27
C GLY A 12 13.50 -10.61 -0.07
N PRO A 13 14.18 -9.71 -0.80
CA PRO A 13 13.93 -8.28 -0.70
C PRO A 13 12.43 -8.01 -0.82
N SER A 14 11.88 -7.20 0.08
CA SER A 14 10.48 -6.84 0.12
C SER A 14 10.29 -5.37 -0.20
N GLN A 15 9.13 -5.01 -0.72
CA GLN A 15 8.76 -3.64 -1.06
C GLN A 15 7.39 -3.29 -0.49
N ALA A 16 7.27 -2.06 0.00
CA ALA A 16 6.03 -1.51 0.51
C ALA A 16 5.26 -0.79 -0.60
N LEU A 17 3.99 -1.11 -0.75
CA LEU A 17 3.06 -0.38 -1.60
C LEU A 17 2.08 0.38 -0.71
N GLY A 18 1.93 1.69 -0.96
CA GLY A 18 1.05 2.56 -0.19
C GLY A 18 -0.20 2.95 -0.97
N CYS A 19 -1.33 3.05 -0.27
CA CYS A 19 -2.56 3.63 -0.74
C CYS A 19 -3.00 4.73 0.24
N LEU A 20 -3.01 5.97 -0.24
CA LEU A 20 -3.47 7.13 0.51
C LEU A 20 -4.90 7.47 0.08
N VAL A 21 -5.80 7.56 1.06
CA VAL A 21 -7.16 8.06 0.86
C VAL A 21 -7.30 9.35 1.64
N SER A 22 -7.65 10.44 0.98
CA SER A 22 -7.67 11.77 1.59
C SER A 22 -8.91 12.56 1.15
N GLY A 23 -9.40 13.42 2.04
CA GLY A 23 -10.46 14.38 1.71
C GLY A 23 -11.87 13.78 1.75
N TYR A 24 -12.10 12.80 2.62
CA TYR A 24 -13.42 12.18 2.81
C TYR A 24 -14.04 12.56 4.14
N PHE A 25 -15.37 12.55 4.17
CA PHE A 25 -16.18 12.72 5.37
C PHE A 25 -17.60 12.20 5.07
N PRO A 26 -18.31 11.58 6.03
CA PRO A 26 -17.84 11.13 7.35
C PRO A 26 -17.01 9.83 7.26
N GLU A 27 -16.62 9.27 8.40
CA GLU A 27 -16.16 7.87 8.46
C GLU A 27 -17.34 6.88 8.42
N PRO A 28 -17.15 5.60 8.03
CA PRO A 28 -15.88 4.98 7.64
C PRO A 28 -15.64 4.92 6.13
N VAL A 29 -14.36 4.80 5.75
CA VAL A 29 -13.91 4.32 4.45
C VAL A 29 -13.35 2.92 4.61
N THR A 30 -13.64 2.04 3.66
CA THR A 30 -13.04 0.70 3.59
C THR A 30 -11.95 0.69 2.52
N VAL A 31 -10.77 0.20 2.89
CA VAL A 31 -9.68 -0.09 1.94
C VAL A 31 -9.44 -1.60 1.89
N SER A 32 -9.40 -2.16 0.68
CA SER A 32 -8.96 -3.52 0.43
C SER A 32 -7.96 -3.56 -0.71
N TRP A 33 -7.21 -4.65 -0.79
CA TRP A 33 -6.21 -4.86 -1.84
C TRP A 33 -6.62 -6.04 -2.73
N ASN A 34 -6.52 -5.86 -4.05
CA ASN A 34 -6.89 -6.85 -5.07
C ASN A 34 -8.30 -7.45 -4.83
N SER A 35 -9.28 -6.57 -4.60
CA SER A 35 -10.68 -6.92 -4.30
C SER A 35 -10.84 -7.80 -3.06
N GLY A 36 -9.93 -7.69 -2.09
CA GLY A 36 -9.89 -8.50 -0.87
C GLY A 36 -9.12 -9.82 -1.02
N GLY A 37 -8.55 -10.09 -2.20
CA GLY A 37 -7.70 -11.26 -2.42
C GLY A 37 -6.33 -11.16 -1.74
N LEU A 38 -5.85 -9.95 -1.47
CA LEU A 38 -4.58 -9.70 -0.79
C LEU A 38 -4.82 -9.18 0.64
N THR A 39 -4.45 -10.01 1.63
CA THR A 39 -4.63 -9.71 3.06
C THR A 39 -3.33 -9.85 3.87
N ARG A 40 -2.38 -10.65 3.40
CA ARG A 40 -1.08 -10.81 4.05
C ARG A 40 -0.23 -9.56 3.90
N GLY A 41 0.37 -9.12 5.01
CA GLY A 41 1.21 -7.92 5.04
C GLY A 41 0.45 -6.61 4.84
N VAL A 42 -0.88 -6.63 4.86
CA VAL A 42 -1.72 -5.44 4.78
C VAL A 42 -1.84 -4.79 6.16
N HIS A 43 -1.52 -3.50 6.22
CA HIS A 43 -1.63 -2.66 7.39
C HIS A 43 -2.41 -1.40 7.02
N THR A 44 -3.64 -1.30 7.50
CA THR A 44 -4.45 -0.09 7.37
C THR A 44 -4.35 0.71 8.67
N PHE A 45 -3.86 1.93 8.56
CA PHE A 45 -3.72 2.83 9.70
C PHE A 45 -5.04 3.55 9.97
N PRO A 46 -5.31 3.92 11.23
CA PRO A 46 -6.51 4.68 11.58
C PRO A 46 -6.61 6.00 10.81
N SER A 47 -7.84 6.45 10.56
CA SER A 47 -8.08 7.77 9.97
C SER A 47 -7.64 8.89 10.91
N VAL A 48 -7.13 9.97 10.33
CA VAL A 48 -6.80 11.21 11.02
C VAL A 48 -7.66 12.33 10.48
N LEU A 49 -8.30 13.11 11.37
CA LEU A 49 -9.01 14.33 10.99
C LEU A 49 -8.00 15.45 10.75
N GLN A 50 -7.98 15.98 9.54
CA GLN A 50 -7.11 17.10 9.18
C GLN A 50 -7.72 18.43 9.58
N SER A 51 -6.92 19.50 9.60
CA SER A 51 -7.36 20.87 9.89
C SER A 51 -8.43 21.39 8.92
N SER A 52 -8.53 20.79 7.73
CA SER A 52 -9.60 21.05 6.76
C SER A 52 -10.97 20.54 7.19
N GLY A 53 -11.06 19.76 8.26
CA GLY A 53 -12.29 19.07 8.69
C GLY A 53 -12.59 17.79 7.91
N LEU A 54 -11.66 17.34 7.08
CA LEU A 54 -11.78 16.09 6.31
C LEU A 54 -10.82 15.03 6.81
N TYR A 55 -11.22 13.76 6.73
CA TYR A 55 -10.41 12.62 7.14
C TYR A 55 -9.41 12.22 6.06
N THR A 56 -8.33 11.58 6.51
CA THR A 56 -7.33 10.90 5.69
C THR A 56 -6.94 9.60 6.36
N LEU A 57 -6.70 8.54 5.58
CA LEU A 57 -6.13 7.28 6.05
C LEU A 57 -5.14 6.74 5.03
N SER A 58 -4.28 5.85 5.48
CA SER A 58 -3.34 5.14 4.62
C SER A 58 -3.41 3.64 4.86
N SER A 59 -3.31 2.87 3.78
CA SER A 59 -3.09 1.42 3.83
C SER A 59 -1.78 1.09 3.15
N VAL A 60 -1.00 0.19 3.75
CA VAL A 60 0.28 -0.28 3.21
C VAL A 60 0.20 -1.79 3.07
N VAL A 61 0.77 -2.33 1.99
CA VAL A 61 1.00 -3.76 1.85
C VAL A 61 2.47 -4.04 1.59
N ILE A 62 3.04 -5.00 2.32
CA ILE A 62 4.41 -5.47 2.12
C ILE A 62 4.38 -6.72 1.25
N VAL A 63 5.05 -6.65 0.09
CA VAL A 63 5.10 -7.73 -0.90
C VAL A 63 6.55 -8.07 -1.26
N PRO A 64 6.85 -9.30 -1.68
CA PRO A 64 8.15 -9.62 -2.25
C PRO A 64 8.47 -8.71 -3.43
N ALA A 65 9.69 -8.18 -3.53
CA ALA A 65 10.07 -7.31 -4.65
C ALA A 65 9.98 -8.04 -5.99
N SER A 66 10.25 -9.35 -6.00
CA SER A 66 10.10 -10.20 -7.19
C SER A 66 8.67 -10.32 -7.69
N SER A 67 7.66 -10.11 -6.83
CA SER A 67 6.26 -10.15 -7.26
C SER A 67 5.77 -8.83 -7.85
N LEU A 68 6.58 -7.77 -7.85
CA LEU A 68 6.19 -6.53 -8.51
C LEU A 68 6.34 -6.63 -10.02
N GLU A 69 7.38 -7.30 -10.50
CA GLU A 69 7.58 -7.51 -11.93
C GLU A 69 6.43 -8.36 -12.50
N GLY A 70 5.64 -7.76 -13.38
CA GLY A 70 4.54 -8.43 -14.08
C GLY A 70 3.23 -8.55 -13.30
N HIS A 71 3.12 -8.02 -12.08
CA HIS A 71 1.86 -8.02 -11.33
C HIS A 71 1.32 -6.60 -11.12
N ALA A 72 0.00 -6.48 -11.25
CA ALA A 72 -0.73 -5.28 -10.90
C ALA A 72 -1.31 -5.42 -9.49
N TYR A 73 -1.02 -4.46 -8.63
CA TYR A 73 -1.65 -4.36 -7.31
C TYR A 73 -2.72 -3.29 -7.37
N ILE A 74 -3.91 -3.58 -6.85
CA ILE A 74 -5.04 -2.66 -6.89
C ILE A 74 -5.41 -2.32 -5.45
N CYS A 75 -5.42 -1.03 -5.14
CA CYS A 75 -6.08 -0.52 -3.95
C CYS A 75 -7.53 -0.20 -4.27
N ASN A 76 -8.45 -0.89 -3.62
CA ASN A 76 -9.88 -0.71 -3.74
C ASN A 76 -10.39 0.09 -2.54
N VAL A 77 -11.05 1.20 -2.80
CA VAL A 77 -11.57 2.12 -1.79
C VAL A 77 -13.08 2.21 -1.94
N ALA A 78 -13.81 2.03 -0.84
CA ALA A 78 -15.25 2.21 -0.79
C ALA A 78 -15.62 3.20 0.32
N HIS A 79 -16.37 4.24 -0.04
CA HIS A 79 -16.92 5.22 0.89
C HIS A 79 -18.46 5.18 0.83
N PRO A 80 -19.13 4.53 1.79
CA PRO A 80 -20.58 4.33 1.77
C PRO A 80 -21.38 5.62 1.75
N ALA A 81 -20.96 6.63 2.54
CA ALA A 81 -21.71 7.87 2.70
C ALA A 81 -21.83 8.68 1.40
N SER A 82 -20.84 8.59 0.50
CA SER A 82 -20.90 9.21 -0.83
C SER A 82 -21.14 8.21 -1.96
N SER A 83 -21.47 6.96 -1.65
CA SER A 83 -21.59 5.86 -2.63
C SER A 83 -20.40 5.74 -3.59
N THR A 84 -19.21 6.16 -3.15
CA THR A 84 -18.03 6.25 -4.02
C THR A 84 -17.23 4.96 -3.94
N LYS A 85 -16.78 4.48 -5.10
CA LYS A 85 -15.87 3.34 -5.24
C LYS A 85 -14.73 3.72 -6.17
N VAL A 86 -13.50 3.48 -5.74
CA VAL A 86 -12.30 3.85 -6.49
C VAL A 86 -11.33 2.67 -6.46
N ASP A 87 -10.90 2.25 -7.65
CA ASP A 87 -9.86 1.26 -7.82
C ASP A 87 -8.61 1.95 -8.39
N LYS A 88 -7.48 1.85 -7.69
CA LYS A 88 -6.19 2.40 -8.11
C LYS A 88 -5.18 1.30 -8.32
N THR A 89 -4.76 1.15 -9.57
CA THR A 89 -3.71 0.20 -9.96
C THR A 89 -2.33 0.79 -9.74
N ILE A 90 -1.49 0.02 -9.08
CA ILE A 90 -0.07 0.26 -8.87
C ILE A 90 0.67 -0.64 -9.87
N VAL A 91 1.38 -0.01 -10.80
CA VAL A 91 2.21 -0.67 -11.79
C VAL A 91 3.68 -0.40 -11.50
N SER A 92 4.50 -1.44 -11.53
CA SER A 92 5.97 -1.31 -11.50
C SER A 92 6.46 -0.95 -12.90
N GLY A 93 6.26 0.29 -13.31
CA GLY A 93 6.90 0.87 -14.49
C GLY A 93 7.84 1.99 -14.08
N PRO A 94 8.82 2.40 -14.91
CA PRO A 94 9.45 3.69 -14.76
C PRO A 94 8.35 4.74 -14.84
N ILE A 95 8.03 5.36 -13.70
CA ILE A 95 7.00 6.40 -13.66
C ILE A 95 7.54 7.55 -14.52
N PRO A 96 6.87 7.94 -15.62
CA PRO A 96 7.45 8.92 -16.56
C PRO A 96 7.73 10.30 -15.95
N TRP A 97 7.21 10.56 -14.75
CA TRP A 97 7.23 11.86 -14.09
C TRP A 97 7.76 11.85 -12.64
N ILE A 98 8.08 10.68 -12.04
CA ILE A 98 8.75 10.67 -10.72
C ILE A 98 10.24 10.59 -10.99
N ASP A 99 10.86 11.77 -11.11
CA ASP A 99 12.28 11.88 -10.87
C ASP A 99 12.56 11.36 -9.44
N ARG A 100 13.39 10.33 -9.32
CA ARG A 100 13.81 9.77 -8.02
C ARG A 100 14.45 10.82 -7.10
N SER A 101 14.83 12.00 -7.62
CA SER A 101 15.28 13.16 -6.85
C SER A 101 14.16 13.83 -6.02
N GLN A 102 12.90 13.68 -6.43
CA GLN A 102 11.74 14.31 -5.79
C GLN A 102 11.11 13.46 -4.70
N CYS A 103 11.55 12.21 -4.54
CA CYS A 103 11.23 11.45 -3.34
C CYS A 103 11.87 12.16 -2.14
N PRO A 104 11.08 12.63 -1.14
CA PRO A 104 11.65 13.14 0.10
C PRO A 104 12.58 12.07 0.65
N LYS A 105 13.84 12.42 0.88
CA LYS A 105 14.76 11.52 1.56
C LYS A 105 14.16 11.24 2.93
N CYS A 106 13.94 9.97 3.25
CA CYS A 106 13.66 9.56 4.62
C CYS A 106 14.85 10.03 5.47
N THR A 107 14.68 11.16 6.14
CA THR A 107 15.66 11.72 7.07
C THR A 107 15.29 11.15 8.43
N GLY A 108 15.68 9.89 8.63
CA GLY A 108 15.68 9.24 9.93
C GLY A 108 17.10 9.24 10.47
N GLU A 109 17.30 9.99 11.54
CA GLU A 109 18.34 9.74 12.55
C GLU A 109 18.02 8.43 13.29
#